data_AF-A0A7J6KK65-F1
#
_entry.id   AF-A0A7J6KK65-F1
#
_cell.length_a   1.000
_cell.length_b   1.000
_cell.length_c   1.000
_cell.angle_alpha   90.00
_cell.angle_beta   90.00
_cell.angle_gamma   90.00
#
_symmetry.space_group_name_H-M   'P 1'
#
loop_
_entity.id
_entity.type
_entity.pdbx_description
1 polymer ?
#
loop_
_entity_poly.entity_id
_entity_poly.type
_entity_poly.pdbx_seq_one_letter_code
_entity_poly.pdbx_strand_id
1 'polypeptide(L)'
;CDFGQPEVEYLGHVFDEVGMKPSLSKVSAITTWPVPETTAELRSFLGLAGYYRKFIDNYSVRERPLRELLAACKRLDGKDDVGRVKELWSEQHAATFLELKTALARLPYLMYPDFERPFQIFTDASDYAIGGVLEQDGRPLGYFSRSLTGPQLNWPTYEKEAYALLKTLEFFRHFILGYPLEVVMYTDHRPLTWLSKASSPK
;
A
#
# COMPACT_ATOMS: atom_id res chain seq x y z
N CYS A 1 -22.06 22.43 3.72
CA CYS A 1 -20.94 22.67 4.67
C CYS A 1 -21.39 22.13 6.00
N ASP A 2 -20.63 21.21 6.57
CA ASP A 2 -20.93 20.59 7.85
C ASP A 2 -20.03 21.22 8.91
N PHE A 3 -20.62 21.78 9.96
CA PHE A 3 -19.91 22.51 11.01
C PHE A 3 -20.19 21.86 12.37
N GLY A 4 -19.17 21.84 13.24
CA GLY A 4 -19.28 21.33 14.61
C GLY A 4 -19.68 19.85 14.71
N GLN A 5 -19.42 19.06 13.68
CA GLN A 5 -19.72 17.62 13.68
C GLN A 5 -18.58 16.84 14.34
N PRO A 6 -18.90 15.76 15.08
CA PRO A 6 -17.88 14.87 15.65
C PRO A 6 -17.14 14.05 14.58
N GLU A 7 -17.79 13.80 13.44
CA GLU A 7 -17.16 13.16 12.27
C GLU A 7 -17.51 13.96 11.01
N VAL A 8 -16.60 14.03 10.03
CA VAL A 8 -16.85 14.66 8.73
C VAL A 8 -16.40 13.77 7.57
N GLU A 9 -17.24 13.65 6.54
CA GLU A 9 -16.86 12.95 5.31
C GLU A 9 -16.19 13.92 4.33
N TYR A 10 -14.95 13.63 3.95
CA TYR A 10 -14.19 14.41 3.00
C TYR A 10 -13.32 13.51 2.11
N LEU A 11 -13.38 13.73 0.79
CA LEU A 11 -12.64 12.96 -0.21
C LEU A 11 -12.80 11.43 -0.11
N GLY A 12 -13.96 10.92 0.32
CA GLY A 12 -14.21 9.48 0.47
C GLY A 12 -13.55 8.85 1.71
N HIS A 13 -13.18 9.69 2.68
CA HIS A 13 -12.76 9.32 4.02
C HIS A 13 -13.68 9.98 5.04
N VAL A 14 -13.86 9.32 6.18
CA VAL A 14 -14.48 9.89 7.38
C VAL A 14 -13.37 10.22 8.34
N PHE A 15 -13.33 11.47 8.78
CA PHE A 15 -12.39 11.98 9.76
C PHE A 15 -13.13 12.22 11.06
N ASP A 16 -12.57 11.72 12.17
CA ASP A 16 -13.09 11.96 13.51
C ASP A 16 -11.94 12.42 14.43
N GLU A 17 -12.16 12.42 15.75
CA GLU A 17 -11.18 12.89 16.75
C GLU A 17 -9.89 12.04 16.81
N VAL A 18 -9.94 10.76 16.39
CA VAL A 18 -8.83 9.81 16.53
C VAL A 18 -7.97 9.73 15.26
N GLY A 19 -8.52 10.05 14.09
CA GLY A 19 -7.87 9.83 12.80
C GLY A 19 -8.84 9.75 11.62
N MET A 20 -8.52 8.86 10.67
CA MET A 20 -9.28 8.68 9.45
C MET A 20 -9.60 7.21 9.14
N LYS A 21 -10.81 7.00 8.62
CA LYS A 21 -11.26 5.73 8.05
C LYS A 21 -11.85 5.95 6.65
N PRO A 22 -11.83 4.97 5.75
CA PRO A 22 -12.59 5.04 4.51
C PRO A 22 -14.09 5.18 4.77
N SER A 23 -14.81 5.92 3.93
CA SER A 23 -16.26 6.06 4.13
C SER A 23 -17.02 4.77 3.81
N LEU A 24 -18.09 4.52 4.57
CA LEU A 24 -18.91 3.30 4.43
C LEU A 24 -19.52 3.18 3.02
N SER A 25 -19.81 4.31 2.37
CA SER A 25 -20.30 4.36 0.98
C SER A 25 -19.26 3.84 -0.03
N LYS A 26 -17.98 4.11 0.20
CA LYS A 26 -16.88 3.59 -0.63
C LYS A 26 -16.59 2.14 -0.34
N VAL A 27 -16.61 1.75 0.94
CA VAL A 27 -16.46 0.34 1.36
C VAL A 27 -17.58 -0.54 0.80
N SER A 28 -18.83 -0.07 0.82
CA SER A 28 -19.97 -0.81 0.28
C SER A 28 -19.90 -0.95 -1.25
N ALA A 29 -19.50 0.12 -1.96
CA ALA A 29 -19.25 0.08 -3.39
C ALA A 29 -18.15 -0.93 -3.78
N ILE A 30 -17.09 -1.05 -2.96
CA ILE A 30 -16.04 -2.05 -3.17
C ILE A 30 -16.54 -3.46 -2.89
N THR A 31 -17.31 -3.65 -1.81
CA THR A 31 -17.83 -4.96 -1.42
C THR A 31 -18.81 -5.51 -2.47
N THR A 32 -19.61 -4.64 -3.06
CA THR A 32 -20.58 -4.99 -4.12
C THR A 32 -19.99 -4.93 -5.53
N TRP A 33 -18.72 -4.56 -5.68
CA TRP A 33 -18.06 -4.43 -6.98
C TRP A 33 -18.13 -5.75 -7.77
N PRO A 34 -18.67 -5.76 -9.00
CA PRO A 34 -18.81 -6.97 -9.80
C PRO A 34 -17.45 -7.50 -10.26
N VAL A 35 -17.36 -8.78 -10.58
CA VAL A 35 -16.14 -9.35 -11.17
C VAL A 35 -15.88 -8.63 -12.50
N PRO A 36 -14.68 -8.04 -12.71
CA PRO A 36 -14.40 -7.28 -13.93
C PRO A 36 -14.36 -8.21 -15.14
N GLU A 37 -15.13 -7.89 -16.17
CA GLU A 37 -15.15 -8.62 -17.46
C GLU A 37 -14.33 -7.92 -18.53
N THR A 38 -14.05 -6.63 -18.33
CA THR A 38 -13.30 -5.79 -19.28
C THR A 38 -12.00 -5.26 -18.69
N THR A 39 -11.04 -4.94 -19.57
CA THR A 39 -9.76 -4.35 -19.17
C THR A 39 -9.95 -2.97 -18.51
N ALA A 40 -10.98 -2.23 -18.91
CA ALA A 40 -11.35 -0.95 -18.32
C ALA A 40 -11.89 -1.10 -16.90
N GLU A 41 -12.74 -2.10 -16.64
CA GLU A 41 -13.24 -2.42 -15.30
C GLU A 41 -12.12 -2.89 -14.37
N LEU A 42 -11.25 -3.79 -14.85
CA LEU A 42 -10.10 -4.26 -14.08
C LEU A 42 -9.15 -3.10 -13.73
N ARG A 43 -8.89 -2.21 -14.69
CA ARG A 43 -8.08 -0.99 -14.47
C ARG A 43 -8.74 -0.05 -13.47
N SER A 44 -10.06 0.11 -13.53
CA SER A 44 -10.83 0.96 -12.62
C SER A 44 -10.80 0.41 -11.19
N PHE A 45 -10.97 -0.90 -11.04
CA PHE A 45 -10.85 -1.59 -9.75
C PHE A 45 -9.45 -1.41 -9.15
N LEU A 46 -8.39 -1.69 -9.92
CA LEU A 46 -7.01 -1.52 -9.46
C LEU A 46 -6.66 -0.06 -9.15
N GLY A 47 -7.26 0.90 -9.87
CA GLY A 47 -7.12 2.33 -9.58
C GLY A 47 -7.71 2.69 -8.21
N LEU A 48 -8.91 2.19 -7.92
CA LEU A 48 -9.58 2.40 -6.62
C LEU A 48 -8.84 1.69 -5.49
N ALA A 49 -8.45 0.44 -5.68
CA ALA A 49 -7.66 -0.31 -4.72
C ALA A 49 -6.32 0.40 -4.44
N GLY A 50 -5.69 0.93 -5.49
CA GLY A 50 -4.47 1.73 -5.40
C GLY A 50 -4.64 3.05 -4.64
N TYR A 51 -5.82 3.68 -4.69
CA TYR A 51 -6.13 4.87 -3.89
C TYR A 51 -6.09 4.57 -2.39
N TYR A 52 -6.59 3.40 -1.98
CA TYR A 52 -6.61 2.94 -0.60
C TYR A 52 -5.37 2.10 -0.20
N ARG A 53 -4.33 2.02 -1.05
CA ARG A 53 -3.12 1.23 -0.76
C ARG A 53 -2.45 1.60 0.58
N LYS A 54 -2.60 2.85 1.03
CA LYS A 54 -2.05 3.34 2.31
C LYS A 54 -2.68 2.69 3.54
N PHE A 55 -3.76 1.92 3.37
CA PHE A 55 -4.46 1.18 4.42
C PHE A 55 -4.24 -0.34 4.29
N ILE A 56 -3.58 -0.81 3.24
CA ILE A 56 -3.42 -2.24 2.95
C ILE A 56 -1.95 -2.63 3.10
N ASP A 57 -1.69 -3.51 4.05
CA ASP A 57 -0.37 -4.11 4.19
C ASP A 57 -0.01 -4.97 2.96
N ASN A 58 1.25 -4.84 2.51
CA ASN A 58 1.80 -5.59 1.38
C ASN A 58 0.95 -5.52 0.10
N TYR A 59 0.28 -4.38 -0.13
CA TYR A 59 -0.63 -4.17 -1.25
C TYR A 59 -0.04 -4.57 -2.62
N SER A 60 1.21 -4.21 -2.90
CA SER A 60 1.85 -4.51 -4.19
C SER A 60 2.11 -6.01 -4.43
N VAL A 61 2.24 -6.81 -3.37
CA VAL A 61 2.32 -8.28 -3.48
C VAL A 61 0.93 -8.82 -3.79
N ARG A 62 -0.08 -8.38 -3.03
CA ARG A 62 -1.47 -8.85 -3.17
C ARG A 62 -2.07 -8.51 -4.53
N GLU A 63 -1.85 -7.30 -5.05
CA GLU A 63 -2.44 -6.87 -6.33
C GLU A 63 -1.77 -7.51 -7.57
N ARG A 64 -0.62 -8.17 -7.39
CA ARG A 64 0.26 -8.58 -8.49
C ARG A 64 -0.44 -9.47 -9.52
N PRO A 65 -1.15 -10.56 -9.16
CA PRO A 65 -1.82 -11.40 -10.15
C PRO A 65 -2.76 -10.63 -11.07
N LEU A 66 -3.52 -9.67 -10.51
CA LEU A 66 -4.43 -8.82 -11.29
C LEU A 66 -3.69 -7.79 -12.14
N ARG A 67 -2.54 -7.27 -11.68
CA ARG A 67 -1.68 -6.40 -12.49
C ARG A 67 -1.03 -7.12 -13.66
N GLU A 68 -0.59 -8.37 -13.46
CA GLU A 68 -0.05 -9.22 -14.52
C GLU A 68 -1.12 -9.57 -15.55
N LEU A 69 -2.34 -9.89 -15.11
CA LEU A 69 -3.50 -10.06 -15.97
C LEU A 69 -3.77 -8.80 -16.82
N LEU A 70 -3.80 -7.61 -16.18
CA LEU A 70 -3.99 -6.35 -16.89
C LEU A 70 -2.88 -6.08 -17.93
N ALA A 71 -1.63 -6.43 -17.61
CA ALA A 71 -0.51 -6.29 -18.53
C ALA A 71 -0.58 -7.28 -19.71
N ALA A 72 -1.01 -8.53 -19.45
CA ALA A 72 -1.22 -9.55 -20.48
C ALA A 72 -2.31 -9.10 -21.47
N CYS A 73 -3.42 -8.53 -20.98
CA CYS A 73 -4.47 -8.01 -21.85
C CYS A 73 -4.03 -6.80 -22.71
N LYS A 74 -3.06 -5.99 -22.27
CA LYS A 74 -2.56 -4.82 -23.02
C LYS A 74 -1.61 -5.16 -24.16
N ARG A 75 -0.85 -6.25 -24.04
CA ARG A 75 0.31 -6.54 -24.92
C ARG A 75 -0.08 -6.98 -26.33
N LEU A 76 -1.34 -7.32 -26.58
CA LEU A 76 -1.70 -8.03 -27.80
C LEU A 76 -2.32 -7.12 -28.88
N ASP A 77 -3.13 -6.09 -28.56
CA ASP A 77 -3.92 -5.45 -29.64
C ASP A 77 -4.18 -3.92 -29.55
N GLY A 78 -3.61 -3.18 -28.59
CA GLY A 78 -3.72 -1.70 -28.55
C GLY A 78 -5.15 -1.13 -28.45
N LYS A 79 -6.17 -1.99 -28.39
CA LYS A 79 -7.60 -1.68 -28.22
C LYS A 79 -8.07 -2.28 -26.90
N ASP A 80 -9.03 -1.60 -26.26
CA ASP A 80 -9.68 -2.12 -25.06
C ASP A 80 -10.56 -3.32 -25.46
N ASP A 81 -9.98 -4.53 -25.42
CA ASP A 81 -10.71 -5.77 -25.74
C ASP A 81 -11.71 -6.10 -24.63
N VAL A 82 -12.98 -6.00 -24.99
CA VAL A 82 -14.12 -6.48 -24.21
C VAL A 82 -14.11 -8.01 -24.26
N GLY A 83 -13.93 -8.69 -23.12
CA GLY A 83 -14.03 -10.15 -23.01
C GLY A 83 -12.72 -10.90 -22.70
N ARG A 84 -11.56 -10.31 -22.97
CA ARG A 84 -10.25 -10.96 -22.70
C ARG A 84 -9.95 -11.21 -21.23
N VAL A 85 -10.40 -10.32 -20.36
CA VAL A 85 -10.24 -10.50 -18.92
C VAL A 85 -10.95 -11.76 -18.48
N LYS A 86 -12.13 -12.05 -19.06
CA LYS A 86 -12.92 -13.25 -18.77
C LYS A 86 -12.24 -14.54 -19.25
N GLU A 87 -11.56 -14.51 -20.39
CA GLU A 87 -10.83 -15.67 -20.94
C GLU A 87 -9.61 -16.05 -20.10
N LEU A 88 -8.85 -15.05 -19.63
CA LEU A 88 -7.64 -15.25 -18.83
C LEU A 88 -7.93 -15.30 -17.32
N TRP A 89 -9.19 -15.11 -16.91
CA TRP A 89 -9.59 -15.16 -15.51
C TRP A 89 -9.42 -16.58 -14.97
N SER A 90 -8.66 -16.72 -13.89
CA SER A 90 -8.34 -17.99 -13.27
C SER A 90 -8.80 -17.99 -11.82
N GLU A 91 -8.76 -19.15 -11.16
CA GLU A 91 -9.04 -19.25 -9.73
C GLU A 91 -8.10 -18.38 -8.89
N GLN A 92 -6.84 -18.24 -9.31
CA GLN A 92 -5.88 -17.36 -8.65
C GLN A 92 -6.31 -15.89 -8.76
N HIS A 93 -6.77 -15.45 -9.93
CA HIS A 93 -7.28 -14.09 -10.12
C HIS A 93 -8.54 -13.84 -9.28
N ALA A 94 -9.45 -14.83 -9.20
CA ALA A 94 -10.65 -14.76 -8.37
C ALA A 94 -10.31 -14.65 -6.88
N ALA A 95 -9.37 -15.47 -6.39
CA ALA A 95 -8.92 -15.45 -5.01
C ALA A 95 -8.28 -14.10 -4.65
N THR A 96 -7.38 -13.58 -5.49
CA THR A 96 -6.76 -12.26 -5.30
C THR A 96 -7.79 -11.14 -5.30
N PHE A 97 -8.77 -11.17 -6.21
CA PHE A 97 -9.83 -10.18 -6.27
C PHE A 97 -10.67 -10.17 -4.98
N LEU A 98 -11.03 -11.36 -4.48
CA LEU A 98 -11.77 -11.50 -3.23
C LEU A 98 -10.95 -11.05 -2.02
N GLU A 99 -9.66 -11.38 -1.99
CA GLU A 99 -8.74 -10.96 -0.93
C GLU A 99 -8.63 -9.43 -0.87
N LEU A 100 -8.41 -8.77 -2.00
CA LEU A 100 -8.36 -7.30 -2.07
C LEU A 100 -9.69 -6.66 -1.70
N LYS A 101 -10.83 -7.22 -2.14
CA LYS A 101 -12.15 -6.75 -1.71
C LYS A 101 -12.32 -6.86 -0.20
N THR A 102 -11.88 -7.98 0.39
CA THR A 102 -11.98 -8.21 1.84
C THR A 102 -11.06 -7.26 2.61
N ALA A 103 -9.84 -7.04 2.13
CA ALA A 103 -8.91 -6.09 2.72
C ALA A 103 -9.46 -4.65 2.66
N LEU A 104 -9.97 -4.23 1.48
CA LEU A 104 -10.61 -2.93 1.29
C LEU A 104 -11.90 -2.75 2.11
N ALA A 105 -12.60 -3.85 2.42
CA ALA A 105 -13.77 -3.81 3.29
C ALA A 105 -13.41 -3.74 4.78
N ARG A 106 -12.21 -4.20 5.16
CA ARG A 106 -11.71 -4.24 6.53
C ARG A 106 -10.53 -3.29 6.73
N LEU A 107 -10.54 -2.15 6.04
CA LEU A 107 -9.44 -1.21 6.12
C LEU A 107 -9.27 -0.73 7.57
N PRO A 108 -8.05 -0.80 8.11
CA PRO A 108 -7.79 -0.36 9.46
C PRO A 108 -8.01 1.13 9.59
N TYR A 109 -8.28 1.53 10.83
CA TYR A 109 -8.32 2.92 11.21
C TYR A 109 -6.88 3.48 11.19
N LEU A 110 -6.63 4.55 10.44
CA LEU A 110 -5.33 5.24 10.47
C LEU A 110 -5.43 6.41 11.43
N MET A 111 -4.59 6.42 12.45
CA MET A 111 -4.59 7.51 13.43
C MET A 111 -3.88 8.75 12.91
N TYR A 112 -4.16 9.88 13.55
CA TYR A 112 -3.29 11.05 13.40
C TYR A 112 -1.93 10.82 14.08
N PRO A 113 -0.85 11.36 13.49
CA PRO A 113 0.47 11.30 14.11
C PRO A 113 0.50 12.11 15.41
N ASP A 114 1.05 11.52 16.46
CA ASP A 114 1.40 12.21 17.70
C ASP A 114 2.87 12.66 17.63
N PHE A 115 3.10 13.96 17.46
CA PHE A 115 4.44 14.53 17.33
C PHE A 115 5.19 14.67 18.66
N GLU A 116 4.66 14.15 19.76
CA GLU A 116 5.36 14.02 21.04
C GLU A 116 5.92 12.61 21.26
N ARG A 117 5.55 11.65 20.40
CA ARG A 117 5.96 10.24 20.49
C ARG A 117 6.93 9.85 19.38
N PRO A 118 7.85 8.90 19.64
CA PRO A 118 8.74 8.40 18.60
C PRO A 118 7.95 7.69 17.50
N PHE A 119 8.42 7.82 16.27
CA PHE A 119 7.86 7.09 15.14
C PHE A 119 8.53 5.72 15.03
N GLN A 120 7.74 4.68 14.77
CA GLN A 120 8.23 3.33 14.53
C GLN A 120 7.99 2.98 13.07
N ILE A 121 9.03 2.52 12.39
CA ILE A 121 8.98 2.09 11.00
C ILE A 121 9.37 0.63 10.94
N PHE A 122 8.50 -0.18 10.34
CA PHE A 122 8.79 -1.56 10.00
C PHE A 122 8.88 -1.65 8.49
N THR A 123 9.90 -2.31 7.99
CA THR A 123 10.06 -2.56 6.55
C THR A 123 10.28 -4.03 6.28
N ASP A 124 9.82 -4.46 5.12
CA ASP A 124 9.97 -5.83 4.63
C ASP A 124 10.20 -5.78 3.12
N ALA A 125 11.03 -6.68 2.62
CA ALA A 125 11.26 -6.87 1.19
C ALA A 125 11.02 -8.32 0.78
N SER A 126 10.07 -8.49 -0.14
CA SER A 126 9.90 -9.75 -0.86
C SER A 126 10.73 -9.77 -2.14
N ASP A 127 10.76 -10.93 -2.81
CA ASP A 127 11.42 -11.08 -4.11
C ASP A 127 10.91 -10.10 -5.18
N TYR A 128 9.68 -9.61 -5.04
CA TYR A 128 8.95 -8.90 -6.08
C TYR A 128 8.45 -7.51 -5.68
N ALA A 129 8.39 -7.21 -4.40
CA ALA A 129 7.89 -5.94 -3.88
C ALA A 129 8.50 -5.62 -2.52
N ILE A 130 8.54 -4.33 -2.21
CA ILE A 130 8.95 -3.79 -0.92
C ILE A 130 7.73 -3.19 -0.22
N GLY A 131 7.75 -3.27 1.10
CA GLY A 131 6.70 -2.75 1.98
C GLY A 131 7.29 -2.01 3.16
N GLY A 132 6.45 -1.18 3.77
CA GLY A 132 6.75 -0.62 5.08
C GLY A 132 5.50 -0.08 5.76
N VAL A 133 5.51 -0.04 7.08
CA VAL A 133 4.46 0.57 7.88
C VAL A 133 5.08 1.60 8.81
N LEU A 134 4.45 2.77 8.87
CA LEU A 134 4.69 3.78 9.89
C LEU A 134 3.64 3.60 10.98
N GLU A 135 4.06 3.43 12.22
CA GLU A 135 3.17 3.27 13.37
C GLU A 135 3.69 3.95 14.63
N GLN A 136 2.81 4.11 15.60
CA GLN A 136 3.12 4.56 16.96
C GLN A 136 2.36 3.68 17.95
N ASP A 137 3.08 3.09 18.92
CA ASP A 137 2.52 2.22 19.95
C ASP A 137 1.62 1.09 19.42
N GLY A 138 2.05 0.45 18.32
CA GLY A 138 1.32 -0.63 17.65
C GLY A 138 0.09 -0.18 16.87
N ARG A 139 -0.02 1.13 16.56
CA ARG A 139 -1.14 1.71 15.82
C ARG A 139 -0.66 2.33 14.50
N PRO A 140 -1.16 1.87 13.34
CA PRO A 140 -0.66 2.31 12.05
C PRO A 140 -1.08 3.74 11.72
N LEU A 141 -0.12 4.55 11.28
CA LEU A 141 -0.30 5.87 10.68
C LEU A 141 -0.40 5.78 9.16
N GLY A 142 0.22 4.76 8.57
CA GLY A 142 0.05 4.43 7.16
C GLY A 142 0.93 3.28 6.69
N TYR A 143 0.51 2.67 5.58
CA TYR A 143 1.24 1.61 4.90
C TYR A 143 1.86 2.12 3.59
N PHE A 144 3.03 1.63 3.29
CA PHE A 144 3.76 1.81 2.04
C PHE A 144 3.95 0.46 1.37
N SER A 145 3.72 0.39 0.07
CA SER A 145 4.02 -0.80 -0.71
C SER A 145 4.33 -0.42 -2.16
N ARG A 146 5.34 -1.08 -2.72
CA ARG A 146 5.80 -0.83 -4.09
C ARG A 146 6.39 -2.09 -4.72
N SER A 147 5.94 -2.43 -5.92
CA SER A 147 6.56 -3.48 -6.73
C SER A 147 7.96 -3.09 -7.21
N LEU A 148 8.89 -4.06 -7.18
CA LEU A 148 10.22 -3.96 -7.76
C LEU A 148 10.13 -4.11 -9.29
N THR A 149 10.99 -3.40 -10.01
CA THR A 149 10.96 -3.39 -11.49
C THR A 149 12.35 -3.53 -12.10
N GLY A 150 12.43 -4.21 -13.25
CA GLY A 150 13.66 -4.30 -14.03
C GLY A 150 14.82 -4.92 -13.24
N PRO A 151 16.00 -4.26 -13.17
CA PRO A 151 17.16 -4.78 -12.44
C PRO A 151 16.92 -5.07 -10.96
N GLN A 152 15.96 -4.37 -10.34
CA GLN A 152 15.68 -4.47 -8.91
C GLN A 152 15.19 -5.86 -8.48
N LEU A 153 14.59 -6.61 -9.42
CA LEU A 153 14.14 -7.98 -9.17
C LEU A 153 15.31 -8.94 -8.93
N ASN A 154 16.47 -8.65 -9.51
CA ASN A 154 17.67 -9.48 -9.43
C ASN A 154 18.63 -9.05 -8.31
N TRP A 155 18.26 -8.03 -7.54
CA TRP A 155 19.06 -7.61 -6.40
C TRP A 155 19.11 -8.69 -5.32
N PRO A 156 20.23 -8.82 -4.60
CA PRO A 156 20.28 -9.67 -3.43
C PRO A 156 19.35 -9.14 -2.33
N THR A 157 18.86 -10.03 -1.47
CA THR A 157 17.86 -9.72 -0.43
C THR A 157 18.27 -8.51 0.43
N TYR A 158 19.53 -8.42 0.83
CA TYR A 158 20.01 -7.30 1.64
C TYR A 158 19.90 -5.92 0.96
N GLU A 159 20.04 -5.85 -0.38
CA GLU A 159 19.84 -4.61 -1.13
C GLU A 159 18.36 -4.26 -1.27
N LYS A 160 17.51 -5.28 -1.46
CA LYS A 160 16.05 -5.09 -1.50
C LYS A 160 15.53 -4.56 -0.16
N GLU A 161 16.02 -5.10 0.95
CA GLU A 161 15.71 -4.64 2.31
C GLU A 161 16.19 -3.20 2.55
N ALA A 162 17.44 -2.88 2.18
CA ALA A 162 17.95 -1.51 2.28
C ALA A 162 17.12 -0.52 1.44
N TYR A 163 16.70 -0.97 0.26
CA TYR A 163 15.86 -0.18 -0.63
C TYR A 163 14.44 0.01 -0.08
N ALA A 164 13.86 -1.00 0.56
CA ALA A 164 12.58 -0.92 1.27
C ALA A 164 12.63 0.17 2.35
N LEU A 165 13.69 0.17 3.16
CA LEU A 165 13.94 1.18 4.19
C LEU A 165 14.03 2.59 3.61
N LEU A 166 14.88 2.79 2.60
CA LEU A 166 15.05 4.10 1.97
C LEU A 166 13.74 4.63 1.39
N LYS A 167 12.99 3.79 0.66
CA LYS A 167 11.73 4.20 0.02
C LYS A 167 10.61 4.45 1.02
N THR A 168 10.58 3.70 2.12
CA THR A 168 9.63 3.94 3.20
C THR A 168 9.90 5.29 3.87
N LEU A 169 11.16 5.62 4.16
CA LEU A 169 11.55 6.93 4.70
C LEU A 169 11.22 8.08 3.73
N GLU A 170 11.54 7.92 2.44
CA GLU A 170 11.19 8.92 1.41
C GLU A 170 9.68 9.15 1.33
N PHE A 171 8.87 8.08 1.44
CA PHE A 171 7.42 8.17 1.38
C PHE A 171 6.85 8.91 2.60
N PHE A 172 7.30 8.55 3.80
CA PHE A 172 6.85 9.13 5.07
C PHE A 172 7.61 10.40 5.49
N ARG A 173 8.46 10.96 4.62
CA ARG A 173 9.22 12.19 4.88
C ARG A 173 8.38 13.35 5.43
N HIS A 174 7.11 13.42 5.04
CA HIS A 174 6.19 14.49 5.43
C HIS A 174 5.72 14.38 6.89
N PHE A 175 5.80 13.19 7.49
CA PHE A 175 5.57 12.99 8.92
C PHE A 175 6.86 13.10 9.74
N ILE A 176 7.96 12.60 9.19
CA ILE A 176 9.19 12.36 9.95
C ILE A 176 10.12 13.59 9.95
N LEU A 177 10.17 14.33 8.84
CA LEU A 177 11.17 15.38 8.64
C LEU A 177 10.72 16.69 9.29
N GLY A 178 11.57 17.28 10.13
CA GLY A 178 11.33 18.57 10.79
C GLY A 178 10.92 18.48 12.26
N TYR A 179 10.75 17.27 12.79
CA TYR A 179 10.46 17.03 14.22
C TYR A 179 11.72 16.50 14.92
N PRO A 180 12.04 16.95 16.14
CA PRO A 180 13.18 16.47 16.93
C PRO A 180 12.93 15.07 17.53
N LEU A 181 12.14 14.24 16.86
CA LEU A 181 11.71 12.94 17.35
C LEU A 181 12.64 11.83 16.89
N GLU A 182 12.83 10.86 17.78
CA GLU A 182 13.50 9.61 17.44
C GLU A 182 12.63 8.78 16.49
N VAL A 183 13.28 8.25 15.44
CA VAL A 183 12.66 7.33 14.48
C VAL A 183 13.31 5.97 14.70
N VAL A 184 12.53 5.04 15.23
CA VAL A 184 12.99 3.68 15.50
C VAL A 184 12.65 2.80 14.31
N MET A 185 13.66 2.16 13.72
CA MET A 185 13.48 1.28 12.56
C MET A 185 13.65 -0.17 12.96
N TYR A 186 12.69 -0.99 12.57
CA TYR A 186 12.67 -2.43 12.77
C TYR A 186 12.80 -3.12 11.41
N THR A 187 13.81 -3.98 11.30
CA THR A 187 14.03 -4.88 10.17
C THR A 187 14.48 -6.22 10.72
N ASP A 188 14.05 -7.30 10.10
CA ASP A 188 14.49 -8.67 10.41
C ASP A 188 15.88 -8.98 9.82
N HIS A 189 16.39 -8.12 8.93
CA HIS A 189 17.61 -8.35 8.18
C HIS A 189 18.86 -7.83 8.90
N ARG A 190 19.51 -8.70 9.70
CA ARG A 190 20.71 -8.39 10.52
C ARG A 190 21.80 -7.56 9.83
N PRO A 191 22.19 -7.81 8.55
CA PRO A 191 23.16 -6.97 7.85
C PRO A 191 22.85 -5.47 7.79
N LEU A 192 21.57 -5.07 7.85
CA LEU A 192 21.20 -3.65 7.86
C LEU A 192 21.53 -2.95 9.18
N THR A 193 21.75 -3.69 10.27
CA THR A 193 22.24 -3.10 11.53
C THR A 193 23.60 -2.42 11.35
N TRP A 194 24.38 -2.77 10.32
CA TRP A 194 25.62 -2.07 9.99
C TRP A 194 25.41 -0.62 9.58
N LEU A 195 24.28 -0.26 8.94
CA LEU A 195 23.98 1.14 8.58
C LEU A 195 23.92 2.05 9.80
N SER A 196 23.47 1.53 10.95
CA SER A 196 23.51 2.30 12.22
C SER A 196 24.92 2.61 12.70
N LYS A 197 25.91 1.83 12.26
CA LYS A 197 27.33 1.95 12.62
C LYS A 197 28.15 2.65 11.53
N ALA A 198 27.60 2.79 10.32
CA ALA A 198 28.26 3.43 9.20
C ALA A 198 28.28 4.94 9.42
N SER A 199 29.39 5.45 9.92
CA SER A 199 29.64 6.89 9.90
C SER A 199 29.79 7.34 8.45
N SER A 200 28.96 8.27 8.01
CA SER A 200 29.17 8.92 6.71
C SER A 200 30.57 9.54 6.73
N PRO A 201 31.45 9.24 5.77
CA PRO A 201 32.57 10.13 5.52
C PRO A 201 31.95 11.46 5.10
N LYS A 202 32.24 12.51 5.88
CA LYS A 202 31.92 13.88 5.51
C LYS A 202 32.70 14.27 4.26
#